data_AF-A0A6V7I0M5-F1
#
_entry.id   AF-A0A6V7I0M5-F1
#
_cell.length_a   1.000
_cell.length_b   1.000
_cell.length_c   1.000
_cell.angle_alpha   90.00
_cell.angle_beta   90.00
_cell.angle_gamma   90.00
#
_symmetry.space_group_name_H-M   'P 1'
#
loop_
_entity.id
_entity.type
_entity.pdbx_description
1 polymer ?
#
loop_
_entity_poly.entity_id
_entity_poly.type
_entity_poly.pdbx_seq_one_letter_code
_entity_poly.pdbx_strand_id
1 'polypeptide(L)' 'ASRVLEFQAVCQCAGSDNIIRLGELMNASHRSLRDLFDCSIDEVNQLVDMAIECGAAGARLTGAG' A
#
# COMPACT_ATOMS: atom_id res chain seq x y z
N ALA A 1 -7.23 -0.55 -11.45
CA ALA A 1 -6.15 -0.21 -12.41
C ALA A 1 -5.48 1.13 -12.12
N SER A 2 -6.22 2.21 -11.82
CA SER A 2 -5.66 3.57 -11.61
C SER A 2 -4.44 3.65 -10.69
N ARG A 3 -4.46 3.03 -9.50
CA ARG A 3 -3.30 3.03 -8.57
C ARG A 3 -2.01 2.45 -9.16
N VAL A 4 -2.10 1.49 -10.08
CA VAL A 4 -0.91 0.89 -10.73
C VAL A 4 -0.24 1.90 -11.66
N LEU A 5 -1.04 2.60 -12.47
CA LEU A 5 -0.54 3.63 -13.38
C LEU A 5 0.04 4.81 -12.60
N GLU A 6 -0.59 5.19 -11.48
CA GLU A 6 -0.07 6.25 -10.63
C GLU A 6 1.25 5.85 -9.95
N PHE A 7 1.33 4.62 -9.43
CA PHE A 7 2.58 4.09 -8.85
C PHE A 7 3.71 4.09 -9.88
N GLN A 8 3.44 3.62 -11.11
CA GLN A 8 4.38 3.66 -12.21
C GLN A 8 4.85 5.10 -12.52
N ALA A 9 3.92 6.05 -12.63
CA ALA A 9 4.24 7.44 -12.93
C ALA A 9 5.16 8.06 -11.85
N VAL A 10 4.87 7.80 -10.56
CA VAL A 10 5.71 8.28 -9.45
C VAL A 10 7.12 7.68 -9.52
N CYS A 11 7.27 6.40 -9.89
CA CYS A 11 8.59 5.79 -10.08
C CYS A 11 9.39 6.39 -11.25
N GLN A 12 8.71 6.94 -12.26
CA GLN A 12 9.35 7.50 -13.46
C GLN A 12 9.72 8.98 -13.30
N CYS A 13 9.22 9.68 -12.29
CA CYS A 13 9.53 11.07 -12.00
C CYS A 13 10.61 11.18 -10.91
N ALA A 14 11.48 12.19 -10.99
CA ALA A 14 12.37 12.55 -9.89
C ALA A 14 11.63 13.47 -8.91
N GLY A 15 11.50 13.06 -7.64
CA GLY A 15 10.88 13.84 -6.59
C GLY A 15 11.37 13.40 -5.22
N SER A 16 11.58 14.36 -4.31
CA SER A 16 12.02 14.08 -2.94
C SER A 16 11.01 13.22 -2.15
N ASP A 17 9.73 13.32 -2.51
CA ASP A 17 8.63 12.77 -1.72
C ASP A 17 8.06 11.47 -2.32
N ASN A 18 8.75 10.91 -3.32
CA ASN A 18 8.27 9.74 -4.05
C ASN A 18 7.99 8.56 -3.11
N ILE A 19 8.86 8.30 -2.14
CA ILE A 19 8.70 7.17 -1.20
C ILE A 19 7.42 7.31 -0.37
N ILE A 20 7.11 8.52 0.11
CA ILE A 20 5.89 8.79 0.88
C ILE A 20 4.66 8.51 -0.01
N ARG A 21 4.67 9.02 -1.24
CA ARG A 21 3.55 8.89 -2.17
C ARG A 21 3.32 7.44 -2.64
N LEU A 22 4.40 6.70 -2.88
CA LEU A 22 4.31 5.26 -3.16
C LEU A 22 3.72 4.50 -1.96
N GLY A 23 4.12 4.88 -0.74
CA GLY A 23 3.58 4.34 0.50
C GLY A 23 2.07 4.59 0.65
N GLU A 24 1.61 5.81 0.38
CA GLU A 24 0.18 6.16 0.38
C GLU A 24 -0.62 5.30 -0.59
N LEU A 25 -0.09 5.08 -1.81
CA LEU A 25 -0.71 4.22 -2.82
C LEU A 25 -0.77 2.75 -2.36
N MET A 26 0.26 2.26 -1.68
CA MET A 26 0.27 0.91 -1.10
C MET A 26 -0.79 0.76 -0.02
N ASN A 27 -0.87 1.71 0.92
CA ASN A 27 -1.85 1.71 2.01
C ASN A 27 -3.29 1.82 1.47
N ALA A 28 -3.52 2.67 0.48
CA ALA A 28 -4.81 2.77 -0.20
C ALA A 28 -5.19 1.48 -0.92
N SER A 29 -4.20 0.78 -1.48
CA SER A 29 -4.41 -0.55 -2.08
C SER A 29 -4.81 -1.59 -1.03
N HIS A 30 -4.16 -1.61 0.14
CA HIS A 30 -4.52 -2.52 1.23
C HIS A 30 -5.94 -2.27 1.75
N ARG A 31 -6.29 -1.01 2.05
CA ARG A 31 -7.66 -0.65 2.47
C ARG A 31 -8.71 -1.10 1.45
N SER A 32 -8.44 -0.93 0.16
CA SER A 32 -9.33 -1.41 -0.89
C SER A 32 -9.46 -2.93 -0.91
N LEU A 33 -8.40 -3.69 -0.61
CA LEU A 33 -8.44 -5.15 -0.55
C LEU A 33 -9.20 -5.66 0.68
N ARG A 34 -9.06 -4.97 1.81
CA ARG A 34 -9.78 -5.27 3.05
C ARG A 34 -11.26 -4.88 2.95
N ASP A 35 -11.55 -3.63 2.59
CA ASP A 35 -12.89 -3.05 2.75
C ASP A 35 -13.80 -3.27 1.53
N LEU A 36 -13.24 -3.35 0.32
CA LEU A 36 -14.02 -3.48 -0.92
C LEU A 36 -13.96 -4.88 -1.53
N PHE A 37 -12.81 -5.55 -1.43
CA PHE A 37 -12.62 -6.89 -1.99
C PHE A 37 -12.72 -8.00 -0.94
N ASP A 38 -12.73 -7.65 0.35
CA ASP A 38 -12.90 -8.56 1.48
C ASP A 38 -11.96 -9.78 1.44
N CYS A 39 -10.68 -9.54 1.09
CA CYS A 39 -9.66 -10.58 0.96
C CYS A 39 -8.50 -10.45 1.96
N SER A 40 -8.69 -9.68 3.03
CA SER A 40 -7.72 -9.56 4.12
C SER A 40 -8.24 -10.28 5.37
N ILE A 41 -7.33 -10.59 6.28
CA ILE A 41 -7.64 -11.18 7.59
C ILE A 41 -7.02 -10.33 8.69
N ASP A 42 -7.50 -10.51 9.93
CA ASP A 42 -7.07 -9.70 11.07
C ASP A 42 -5.56 -9.77 11.32
N GLU A 43 -4.94 -10.94 11.15
CA GLU A 43 -3.50 -11.13 11.31
C GLU A 43 -2.70 -10.32 10.29
N VAL A 44 -3.19 -10.25 9.04
CA VAL A 44 -2.56 -9.46 7.97
C VAL A 44 -2.76 -7.98 8.20
N ASN A 45 -3.95 -7.56 8.64
CA ASN A 45 -4.24 -6.17 8.99
C ASN A 45 -3.31 -5.69 10.10
N GLN A 46 -3.17 -6.48 11.18
CA GLN A 46 -2.25 -6.20 12.28
C GLN A 46 -0.79 -6.12 11.82
N LEU A 47 -0.36 -7.02 10.93
CA LEU A 47 1.00 -6.99 10.39
C LEU A 47 1.26 -5.72 9.55
N VAL A 48 0.30 -5.30 8.75
CA VAL A 48 0.38 -4.05 7.97
C VAL A 48 0.48 -2.85 8.91
N ASP A 49 -0.36 -2.78 9.93
CA ASP A 49 -0.36 -1.69 10.91
C ASP A 49 0.98 -1.63 11.67
N MET A 50 1.46 -2.79 12.17
CA MET A 50 2.77 -2.88 12.83
C MET A 50 3.93 -2.47 11.91
N ALA A 51 3.90 -2.83 10.63
CA ALA A 51 4.94 -2.45 9.69
C ALA A 51 5.00 -0.92 9.52
N ILE A 52 3.84 -0.26 9.44
CA ILE A 52 3.73 1.20 9.36
C ILE A 52 4.25 1.84 10.66
N GLU A 53 3.85 1.33 11.82
CA GLU A 53 4.33 1.80 13.13
C GLU A 53 5.86 1.65 13.28
N CYS A 54 6.44 0.61 12.68
CA CYS A 54 7.89 0.38 12.65
C CYS A 54 8.63 1.24 11.61
N GLY A 55 7.94 2.12 10.88
CA GLY A 55 8.53 3.09 9.96
C GLY A 55 8.43 2.73 8.47
N ALA A 56 7.63 1.73 8.09
CA ALA A 56 7.35 1.50 6.68
C ALA A 56 6.55 2.68 6.09
N ALA A 57 7.00 3.21 4.94
CA ALA A 57 6.27 4.27 4.24
C ALA A 57 4.88 3.79 3.76
N GLY A 58 4.73 2.50 3.47
CA GLY A 58 3.45 1.84 3.26
C GLY A 58 3.59 0.32 3.24
N ALA A 59 2.50 -0.36 3.56
CA ALA A 59 2.42 -1.81 3.63
C ALA A 59 1.07 -2.31 3.10
N ARG A 60 1.07 -3.51 2.53
CA ARG A 60 -0.11 -4.17 1.98
C ARG A 60 0.09 -5.67 1.85
N LEU A 61 -1.02 -6.41 1.84
CA LEU A 61 -1.03 -7.80 1.43
C LEU A 61 -0.60 -7.96 -0.04
N THR A 62 -0.01 -9.11 -0.36
CA THR A 62 0.47 -9.47 -1.69
C THR A 62 0.09 -10.91 -2.02
N GLY A 63 -0.21 -11.21 -3.29
CA GLY A 63 -0.78 -12.50 -3.69
C GLY A 63 -2.31 -12.51 -3.66
N ALA A 64 -2.89 -13.69 -3.47
CA ALA A 64 -4.35 -13.89 -3.46
C ALA A 64 -5.04 -13.44 -2.16
N GLY A 65 -4.27 -13.29 -1.09
CA GLY A 65 -4.71 -13.03 0.28
C GLY A 65 -3.52 -13.26 1.20
#